data_AF-A0A7W9YFJ2-F1
#
_entry.id   AF-A0A7W9YFJ2-F1
#
_cell.length_a   1.000
_cell.length_b   1.000
_cell.length_c   1.000
_cell.angle_alpha   90.00
_cell.angle_beta   90.00
_cell.angle_gamma   90.00
#
_symmetry.space_group_name_H-M   'P 1'
#
loop_
_entity.id
_entity.type
_entity.pdbx_description
1 polymer ?
#
loop_
_entity_poly.entity_id
_entity_poly.type
_entity_poly.pdbx_seq_one_letter_code
_entity_poly.pdbx_strand_id
1 'polypeptide(L)'
;MTVRKMSISMPEEIAELIRDAAEENGQSVSSWATEAFEEKLRAAAWRKQAEESSRELIIAYEAEHGPIPEHDREAALEFMRGVGLLGDAHVAKAG
;
A
#
# COMPACT_ATOMS: atom_id res chain seq x y z
N MET A 1 18.46 -15.09 -15.93
CA MET A 1 17.44 -14.79 -14.91
C MET A 1 17.31 -16.01 -14.01
N THR A 2 17.40 -15.87 -12.69
CA THR A 2 17.28 -17.00 -11.75
C THR A 2 15.83 -17.12 -11.29
N VAL A 3 15.19 -18.26 -11.59
CA VAL A 3 13.81 -18.55 -11.17
C VAL A 3 13.84 -19.43 -9.94
N ARG A 4 13.08 -19.06 -8.90
CA ARG A 4 12.87 -19.90 -7.70
C ARG A 4 11.44 -20.44 -7.72
N LYS A 5 11.30 -21.76 -7.61
CA LYS A 5 9.99 -22.40 -7.48
C LYS A 5 9.42 -22.14 -6.09
N MET A 6 8.16 -21.73 -6.03
CA MET A 6 7.41 -21.49 -4.80
C MET A 6 6.14 -22.33 -4.82
N SER A 7 5.83 -22.99 -3.71
CA SER A 7 4.55 -23.68 -3.50
C SER A 7 3.73 -22.86 -2.52
N ILE A 8 2.47 -22.61 -2.84
CA ILE A 8 1.56 -21.78 -2.05
C ILE A 8 0.29 -22.60 -1.78
N SER A 9 -0.13 -22.69 -0.53
CA SER A 9 -1.41 -23.28 -0.16
C SER A 9 -2.48 -22.18 -0.13
N MET A 10 -3.63 -22.43 -0.74
CA MET A 10 -4.76 -21.50 -0.79
C MET A 10 -6.09 -22.27 -0.93
N PRO A 11 -7.23 -21.66 -0.60
CA PRO A 11 -8.55 -22.23 -0.87
C PRO A 11 -8.74 -22.50 -2.37
N GLU A 12 -9.53 -23.52 -2.71
CA GLU A 12 -9.76 -23.92 -4.09
C GLU A 12 -10.44 -22.82 -4.91
N GLU A 13 -11.36 -22.09 -4.28
CA GLU A 13 -12.09 -20.98 -4.90
C GLU A 13 -11.12 -19.87 -5.34
N ILE A 14 -10.08 -19.61 -4.54
CA ILE A 14 -9.06 -18.61 -4.89
C ILE A 14 -8.17 -19.12 -6.02
N ALA A 15 -7.82 -20.40 -6.01
CA ALA A 15 -7.01 -21.00 -7.07
C ALA A 15 -7.75 -21.01 -8.42
N GLU A 16 -9.08 -21.19 -8.42
CA GLU A 16 -9.94 -21.05 -9.60
C GLU A 16 -9.95 -19.62 -10.13
N LEU A 17 -10.22 -18.63 -9.26
CA LEU A 17 -10.23 -17.21 -9.67
C LEU A 17 -8.90 -16.76 -10.28
N ILE A 18 -7.77 -17.25 -9.77
CA ILE A 18 -6.45 -16.96 -10.33
C ILE A 18 -6.28 -17.59 -11.73
N ARG A 19 -6.80 -18.81 -11.94
CA ARG A 19 -6.75 -19.47 -13.26
C ARG A 19 -7.58 -18.71 -14.27
N ASP A 20 -8.80 -18.35 -13.90
CA ASP A 20 -9.72 -17.59 -14.76
C ASP A 20 -9.10 -16.24 -15.12
N ALA A 21 -8.57 -15.51 -14.14
CA ALA A 21 -7.90 -14.23 -14.39
C ALA A 21 -6.67 -14.38 -15.31
N ALA A 22 -5.87 -15.43 -15.14
CA ALA A 22 -4.73 -15.69 -16.03
C ALA A 22 -5.19 -16.00 -17.46
N GLU A 23 -6.25 -16.79 -17.62
CA GLU A 23 -6.85 -17.13 -18.92
C GLU A 23 -7.44 -15.90 -19.62
N GLU A 24 -8.20 -15.06 -18.91
CA GLU A 24 -8.74 -13.79 -19.41
C GLU A 24 -7.64 -12.84 -19.92
N ASN A 25 -6.47 -12.87 -19.29
CA ASN A 25 -5.31 -12.08 -19.68
C ASN A 25 -4.43 -12.77 -20.74
N GLY A 26 -4.78 -14.00 -21.18
CA GLY A 26 -4.01 -14.77 -22.16
C GLY A 26 -2.63 -15.21 -21.65
N GLN A 27 -2.47 -15.34 -20.34
CA GLN A 27 -1.21 -15.61 -19.65
C GLN A 27 -1.19 -16.97 -18.96
N SER A 28 -0.01 -17.47 -18.62
CA SER A 28 0.10 -18.58 -17.66
C SER A 28 -0.15 -18.08 -16.24
N VAL A 29 -0.68 -18.95 -15.38
CA VAL A 29 -0.88 -18.66 -13.95
C VAL A 29 0.38 -18.11 -13.29
N SER A 30 1.55 -18.67 -13.61
CA SER A 30 2.82 -18.19 -13.06
C SER A 30 3.18 -16.79 -13.55
N SER A 31 2.88 -16.44 -14.81
CA SER A 31 3.15 -15.10 -15.36
C SER A 31 2.25 -14.07 -14.70
N TRP A 32 0.94 -14.34 -14.70
CA TRP A 32 -0.06 -13.49 -14.08
C TRP A 32 0.22 -13.27 -12.59
N ALA A 33 0.54 -14.34 -11.84
CA ALA A 33 0.88 -14.23 -10.43
C ALA A 33 2.17 -13.43 -10.19
N THR A 34 3.18 -13.56 -11.07
CA THR A 34 4.41 -12.77 -10.96
C THR A 34 4.11 -11.28 -11.12
N GLU A 35 3.31 -10.89 -12.11
CA GLU A 35 2.89 -9.51 -12.31
C GLU A 35 2.10 -8.97 -11.12
N ALA A 36 1.13 -9.74 -10.62
CA ALA A 36 0.35 -9.37 -9.44
C ALA A 36 1.25 -9.17 -8.19
N PHE A 37 2.26 -10.02 -7.99
CA PHE A 37 3.23 -9.85 -6.90
C PHE A 37 4.08 -8.60 -7.09
N GLU A 38 4.56 -8.33 -8.31
CA GLU A 38 5.31 -7.12 -8.62
C GLU A 38 4.50 -5.85 -8.35
N GLU A 39 3.23 -5.82 -8.75
CA GLU A 39 2.34 -4.68 -8.51
C GLU A 39 2.16 -4.43 -7.01
N LYS A 40 1.90 -5.49 -6.23
CA LYS A 40 1.78 -5.37 -4.77
C LYS A 40 3.08 -4.89 -4.13
N LEU A 41 4.22 -5.38 -4.57
CA LEU A 41 5.53 -4.96 -4.08
C LEU A 41 5.84 -3.51 -4.46
N ARG A 42 5.54 -3.08 -5.69
CA ARG A 42 5.70 -1.69 -6.14
C ARG A 42 4.83 -0.75 -5.32
N ALA A 43 3.56 -1.10 -5.10
CA ALA A 43 2.66 -0.31 -4.27
C ALA A 43 3.15 -0.21 -2.81
N ALA A 44 3.66 -1.30 -2.24
CA ALA A 44 4.23 -1.29 -0.90
C ALA A 44 5.50 -0.43 -0.81
N ALA A 45 6.39 -0.54 -1.79
CA ALA A 45 7.60 0.29 -1.88
C ALA A 45 7.26 1.77 -2.02
N TRP A 46 6.28 2.10 -2.88
CA TRP A 46 5.78 3.46 -3.04
C TRP A 46 5.23 4.03 -1.74
N ARG A 47 4.40 3.28 -1.01
CA ARG A 47 3.87 3.72 0.29
C ARG A 47 4.97 4.05 1.29
N LYS A 48 5.99 3.17 1.38
CA LYS A 48 7.13 3.39 2.27
C LYS A 48 7.91 4.63 1.89
N GLN A 49 8.19 4.81 0.59
CA GLN A 49 8.87 6.00 0.09
C GLN A 49 8.06 7.27 0.34
N ALA A 50 6.76 7.24 0.09
CA ALA A 50 5.87 8.37 0.32
C ALA A 50 5.83 8.77 1.80
N GLU A 51 5.82 7.79 2.72
CA GLU A 51 5.89 8.05 4.17
C GLU A 51 7.20 8.72 4.56
N GLU A 52 8.33 8.21 4.06
CA GLU A 52 9.66 8.77 4.32
C GLU A 52 9.79 10.20 3.77
N SER A 53 9.45 10.43 2.51
CA SER A 53 9.49 11.76 1.90
C SER A 53 8.52 12.74 2.58
N SER A 54 7.32 12.30 2.97
CA SER A 54 6.38 13.17 3.70
C SER A 54 6.94 13.58 5.06
N ARG A 55 7.62 12.67 5.76
CA ARG A 55 8.27 12.97 7.04
C ARG A 55 9.39 14.00 6.86
N GLU A 56 10.21 13.87 5.82
CA GLU A 56 11.26 14.84 5.51
C GLU A 56 10.69 16.24 5.22
N LEU A 57 9.59 16.33 4.47
CA LEU A 57 8.93 17.60 4.18
C LEU A 57 8.38 18.27 5.44
N ILE A 58 7.77 17.50 6.34
CA ILE A 58 7.27 18.03 7.63
C ILE A 58 8.43 18.55 8.48
N ILE A 59 9.53 17.79 8.58
CA ILE A 59 10.72 18.21 9.33
C ILE A 59 11.30 19.51 8.74
N ALA A 60 11.41 19.62 7.42
CA ALA A 60 11.91 20.82 6.76
C ALA A 60 11.01 22.04 7.02
N TYR A 61 9.69 21.84 6.94
CA TYR A 61 8.71 22.88 7.25
C TYR A 61 8.82 23.34 8.72
N GLU A 62 8.87 22.40 9.67
CA GLU A 62 8.93 22.74 11.10
C GLU A 62 10.27 23.38 11.50
N ALA A 63 11.36 23.09 10.77
CA ALA A 63 12.63 23.76 10.95
C ALA A 63 12.59 25.24 10.52
N GLU A 64 11.82 25.58 9.48
CA GLU A 64 11.69 26.95 8.97
C GLU A 64 10.62 27.76 9.72
N HIS A 65 9.50 27.13 10.09
CA HIS A 65 8.31 27.82 10.58
C HIS A 65 7.95 27.53 12.04
N GLY A 66 8.67 26.60 12.68
CA GLY A 66 8.31 26.07 14.00
C GLY A 66 7.30 24.91 13.91
N PRO A 67 7.01 24.25 15.04
CA PRO A 67 6.19 23.05 15.08
C PRO A 67 4.77 23.31 14.59
N ILE A 68 4.21 22.38 13.82
CA ILE A 68 2.81 22.42 13.39
C ILE A 68 1.93 22.23 14.64
N PRO A 69 1.03 23.18 14.95
CA PRO A 69 0.12 23.06 16.08
C PRO A 69 -0.76 21.80 15.99
N GLU A 70 -1.05 21.20 17.14
CA GLU A 70 -1.82 19.95 17.19
C GLU A 70 -3.23 20.09 16.59
N HIS A 71 -3.89 21.23 16.80
CA HIS A 71 -5.22 21.48 16.24
C HIS A 71 -5.21 21.51 14.70
N ASP A 72 -4.13 21.97 14.07
CA ASP A 72 -3.98 21.97 12.61
C ASP A 72 -3.75 20.55 12.08
N ARG A 73 -3.02 19.71 12.84
CA ARG A 73 -2.83 18.28 12.52
C ARG A 73 -4.17 17.53 12.59
N GLU A 74 -4.96 17.77 13.64
CA GLU A 74 -6.29 17.17 13.80
C GLU A 74 -7.23 17.58 12.65
N ALA A 75 -7.28 18.88 12.32
CA ALA A 75 -8.08 19.39 11.22
C ALA A 75 -7.68 18.79 9.87
N ALA A 76 -6.38 18.61 9.62
CA ALA A 76 -5.88 17.95 8.42
C ALA A 76 -6.32 16.48 8.35
N LEU A 77 -6.24 15.74 9.47
CA LEU A 77 -6.69 14.34 9.54
C LEU A 77 -8.21 14.21 9.33
N GLU A 78 -9.01 15.11 9.88
CA GLU A 78 -10.45 15.15 9.65
C GLU A 78 -10.79 15.44 8.19
N PHE A 79 -10.12 16.42 7.59
CA PHE A 79 -10.27 16.72 6.16
C PHE A 79 -9.92 15.50 5.30
N MET A 80 -8.76 14.88 5.53
CA MET A 80 -8.30 13.72 4.77
C MET A 80 -9.23 12.51 4.91
N ARG A 81 -9.85 12.30 6.08
CA ARG A 81 -10.93 11.32 6.26
C ARG A 81 -12.18 11.70 5.46
N GLY A 82 -12.60 12.96 5.53
CA GLY A 82 -13.79 13.46 4.84
C GLY A 82 -13.73 13.35 3.32
N VAL A 83 -12.53 13.45 2.73
CA VAL A 83 -12.31 13.26 1.28
C VAL A 83 -11.90 11.83 0.90
N GLY A 84 -11.87 10.89 1.85
CA GLY A 84 -11.57 9.48 1.62
C GLY A 84 -10.09 9.18 1.33
N LEU A 85 -9.17 10.09 1.66
CA LEU A 85 -7.73 9.87 1.52
C LEU A 85 -7.16 8.96 2.61
N LEU A 86 -7.78 8.97 3.79
CA LEU A 86 -7.52 8.01 4.85
C LEU A 86 -8.67 7.00 4.86
N GLY A 87 -8.38 5.73 4.58
CA GLY A 87 -9.37 4.66 4.76
C GLY A 87 -9.75 4.51 6.24
N ASP A 88 -10.91 3.90 6.52
CA ASP A 88 -11.45 3.73 7.88
C ASP A 88 -10.59 2.85 8.83
N ALA A 89 -9.50 2.26 8.34
CA ALA A 89 -8.65 1.36 9.08
C ALA A 89 -7.35 2.02 9.55
N HIS A 90 -7.42 2.89 10.57
CA HIS A 90 -6.35 2.97 11.59
C HIS A 90 -6.83 3.67 12.86
N VAL A 91 -7.48 2.92 13.75
CA VAL A 91 -7.39 3.21 15.19
C VAL A 91 -6.34 2.24 15.74
N ALA A 92 -5.08 2.67 15.73
CA ALA A 92 -4.09 2.05 16.59
C ALA A 92 -4.57 2.26 18.03
N LYS A 93 -5.07 1.20 18.67
CA LYS A 93 -5.24 1.19 20.12
C LYS A 93 -3.85 1.33 20.73
N ALA A 94 -3.54 2.50 21.27
CA ALA A 94 -2.56 2.63 22.32
C ALA A 94 -3.16 1.99 23.59
N GLY A 95 -2.50 0.96 24.10
CA GLY A 95 -2.73 0.36 25.41
C GLY A 95 -1.38 0.16 26.08
#